data_AF-A0A954Q3S3-F1
#
_entry.id   AF-A0A954Q3S3-F1
#
_cell.length_a   1.000
_cell.length_b   1.000
_cell.length_c   1.000
_cell.angle_alpha   90.00
_cell.angle_beta   90.00
_cell.angle_gamma   90.00
#
_symmetry.space_group_name_H-M   'P 1'
#
loop_
_entity.id
_entity.type
_entity.pdbx_description
1 polymer ?
#
loop_
_entity_poly.entity_id
_entity_poly.type
_entity_poly.pdbx_seq_one_letter_code
_entity_poly.pdbx_strand_id
1 'polypeptide(L)'
;MGHESFVSQGHPDPLRAHGAWIYLFASVGSGALVGVEQRVEPAMLVGTGFVGAFLVAAAIAVGARRKMRQILVGSSLAILAPLGALYLDAKPEFFIVAALAVVPAVTAIGLQKTIGFLSRPALVVGVAAIVVAAPTVAIAGGISVGRSLLLFALLWPFFSWQTLRVAAPLRIGATWEREKLRSRGLREAGVAAVWTLAVAVLLHIT
;
A
#
# COMPACT_ATOMS: atom_id res chain seq x y z
N MET A 1 30.89 -13.38 9.71
CA MET A 1 29.49 -13.80 9.48
C MET A 1 28.74 -13.64 10.79
N GLY A 2 28.15 -12.47 11.00
CA GLY A 2 27.27 -12.19 12.13
C GLY A 2 25.90 -11.87 11.57
N HIS A 3 24.96 -12.81 11.67
CA HIS A 3 23.53 -12.56 11.49
C HIS A 3 23.08 -11.71 12.69
N GLU A 4 23.37 -10.41 12.66
CA GLU A 4 22.70 -9.48 13.55
C GLU A 4 21.27 -9.30 13.05
N SER A 5 20.40 -9.96 13.81
CA SER A 5 18.96 -9.79 13.90
C SER A 5 18.45 -8.49 13.31
N PHE A 6 17.47 -8.62 12.39
CA PHE A 6 16.51 -7.62 11.90
C PHE A 6 15.67 -6.92 13.01
N VAL A 7 16.18 -6.86 14.24
CA VAL A 7 15.53 -6.37 15.46
C VAL A 7 16.41 -5.35 16.20
N SER A 8 17.59 -4.97 15.69
CA SER A 8 18.38 -3.94 16.38
C SER A 8 17.78 -2.54 16.15
N GLN A 9 17.41 -1.92 17.27
CA GLN A 9 16.84 -0.59 17.50
C GLN A 9 15.31 -0.53 17.46
N GLY A 10 14.72 -0.35 18.65
CA GLY A 10 13.29 -0.26 18.96
C GLY A 10 12.58 0.97 18.39
N HIS A 11 12.88 1.36 17.14
CA HIS A 11 12.14 2.35 16.40
C HIS A 11 11.10 1.64 15.52
N PRO A 12 9.79 1.92 15.71
CA PRO A 12 8.77 1.35 14.85
C PRO A 12 8.96 1.89 13.42
N ASP A 13 9.17 0.98 12.46
CA ASP A 13 9.16 1.24 11.02
C ASP A 13 7.99 2.19 10.69
N PRO A 14 8.21 3.40 10.12
CA PRO A 14 7.13 4.35 9.87
C PRO A 14 6.06 3.85 8.92
N LEU A 15 6.39 3.01 7.92
CA LEU A 15 5.39 2.35 7.10
C LEU A 15 4.57 1.38 7.96
N ARG A 16 5.17 0.65 8.90
CA ARG A 16 4.42 -0.16 9.89
C ARG A 16 3.71 0.67 10.97
N ALA A 17 4.25 1.83 11.37
CA ALA A 17 3.79 2.68 12.46
C ALA A 17 2.66 3.62 12.02
N HIS A 18 2.68 4.06 10.75
CA HIS A 18 1.53 4.67 10.08
C HIS A 18 0.48 3.67 9.67
N GLY A 19 0.83 2.39 9.66
CA GLY A 19 -0.03 1.39 9.08
C GLY A 19 -0.04 1.52 7.57
N ALA A 20 0.94 0.92 6.90
CA ALA A 20 0.96 0.72 5.45
C ALA A 20 -0.34 0.06 4.96
N TRP A 21 -1.03 -0.65 5.87
CA TRP A 21 -2.40 -1.11 5.70
C TRP A 21 -3.40 0.04 5.43
N ILE A 22 -3.30 1.18 6.10
CA ILE A 22 -4.15 2.37 5.87
C ILE A 22 -4.01 2.86 4.44
N TYR A 23 -2.77 3.07 3.97
CA TYR A 23 -2.56 3.50 2.59
C TYR A 23 -2.99 2.45 1.58
N LEU A 24 -2.82 1.16 1.91
CA LEU A 24 -3.32 0.07 1.09
C LEU A 24 -4.85 0.12 0.99
N PHE A 25 -5.57 0.18 2.10
CA PHE A 25 -7.04 0.25 2.10
C PHE A 25 -7.56 1.56 1.51
N ALA A 26 -6.88 2.68 1.74
CA ALA A 26 -7.21 3.95 1.12
C ALA A 26 -6.99 3.89 -0.41
N SER A 27 -5.93 3.21 -0.86
CA SER A 27 -5.66 3.01 -2.29
C SER A 27 -6.69 2.06 -2.92
N VAL A 28 -6.91 0.89 -2.32
CA VAL A 28 -7.94 -0.07 -2.76
C VAL A 28 -9.33 0.57 -2.75
N GLY A 29 -9.69 1.26 -1.67
CA GLY A 29 -10.95 1.96 -1.52
C GLY A 29 -11.12 3.06 -2.56
N SER A 30 -10.07 3.85 -2.84
CA SER A 30 -10.12 4.88 -3.89
C SER A 30 -10.35 4.28 -5.28
N GLY A 31 -9.62 3.20 -5.64
CA GLY A 31 -9.79 2.52 -6.91
C GLY A 31 -11.17 1.88 -7.02
N ALA A 32 -11.67 1.29 -5.94
CA ALA A 32 -13.01 0.72 -5.89
C ALA A 32 -14.05 1.82 -6.07
N LEU A 33 -13.99 2.91 -5.31
CA LEU A 33 -14.91 4.04 -5.41
C LEU A 33 -14.96 4.63 -6.82
N VAL A 34 -13.80 4.85 -7.45
CA VAL A 34 -13.75 5.35 -8.84
C VAL A 34 -14.27 4.31 -9.84
N GLY A 35 -14.10 3.02 -9.57
CA GLY A 35 -14.60 1.93 -10.40
C GLY A 35 -16.05 1.50 -10.13
N VAL A 36 -16.70 2.01 -9.07
CA VAL A 36 -18.03 1.55 -8.62
C VAL A 36 -19.10 1.72 -9.70
N GLU A 37 -19.01 2.80 -10.48
CA GLU A 37 -19.98 3.10 -11.54
C GLU A 37 -19.97 2.06 -12.67
N GLN A 38 -18.89 1.29 -12.79
CA GLN A 38 -18.74 0.29 -13.84
C GLN A 38 -18.88 -1.13 -13.28
N ARG A 39 -17.94 -1.58 -12.43
CA ARG A 39 -17.93 -2.95 -11.87
C ARG A 39 -17.21 -3.00 -10.52
N VAL A 40 -17.98 -3.05 -9.43
CA VAL A 40 -17.43 -3.13 -8.06
C VAL A 40 -16.76 -4.48 -7.77
N GLU A 41 -17.35 -5.59 -8.21
CA GLU A 41 -16.92 -6.93 -7.81
C GLU A 41 -15.48 -7.27 -8.26
N PRO A 42 -15.10 -7.05 -9.54
CA PRO A 42 -13.74 -7.35 -9.98
C PRO A 42 -12.72 -6.39 -9.35
N ALA A 43 -13.10 -5.13 -9.09
CA ALA A 43 -12.28 -4.17 -8.36
C ALA A 43 -11.97 -4.66 -6.94
N MET A 44 -12.99 -5.11 -6.20
CA MET A 44 -12.82 -5.64 -4.83
C MET A 44 -11.99 -6.92 -4.80
N LEU A 45 -12.13 -7.80 -5.79
CA LEU A 45 -11.29 -9.00 -5.92
C LEU A 45 -9.81 -8.65 -6.15
N VAL A 46 -9.52 -7.71 -7.05
CA VAL A 46 -8.13 -7.24 -7.25
C VAL A 46 -7.59 -6.56 -6.00
N GLY A 47 -8.39 -5.76 -5.31
CA GLY A 47 -8.03 -5.15 -4.02
C GLY A 47 -7.70 -6.20 -2.96
N THR A 48 -8.47 -7.28 -2.92
CA THR A 48 -8.24 -8.43 -2.04
C THR A 48 -6.90 -9.12 -2.37
N GLY A 49 -6.53 -9.18 -3.64
CA GLY A 49 -5.21 -9.66 -4.06
C GLY A 49 -4.06 -8.85 -3.46
N PHE A 50 -4.17 -7.53 -3.45
CA PHE A 50 -3.20 -6.63 -2.81
C PHE A 50 -3.13 -6.81 -1.29
N VAL A 51 -4.28 -7.02 -0.62
CA VAL A 51 -4.31 -7.38 0.80
C VAL A 51 -3.57 -8.71 1.03
N GLY A 52 -3.78 -9.70 0.17
CA GLY A 52 -3.04 -10.96 0.18
C GLY A 52 -1.52 -10.77 0.08
N ALA A 53 -1.07 -10.00 -0.91
CA ALA A 53 0.35 -9.69 -1.10
C ALA A 53 0.94 -8.96 0.11
N PHE A 54 0.19 -8.02 0.69
CA PHE A 54 0.58 -7.32 1.92
C PHE A 54 0.72 -8.27 3.11
N LEU A 55 -0.19 -9.23 3.27
CA LEU A 55 -0.11 -10.25 4.33
C LEU A 55 1.15 -11.11 4.19
N VAL A 56 1.50 -11.52 2.97
CA VAL A 56 2.73 -12.27 2.69
C VAL A 56 3.95 -11.43 3.04
N ALA A 57 4.02 -10.18 2.56
CA ALA A 57 5.13 -9.27 2.86
C ALA A 57 5.29 -9.04 4.36
N ALA A 58 4.18 -8.82 5.07
CA ALA A 58 4.16 -8.65 6.52
C ALA A 58 4.66 -9.91 7.26
N ALA A 59 4.24 -11.11 6.83
CA ALA A 59 4.67 -12.37 7.42
C ALA A 59 6.17 -12.62 7.21
N ILE A 60 6.68 -12.37 6.01
CA ILE A 60 8.11 -12.49 5.69
C ILE A 60 8.92 -11.56 6.58
N ALA A 61 8.49 -10.30 6.73
CA ALA A 61 9.20 -9.30 7.51
C ALA A 61 9.13 -9.51 9.04
N VAL A 62 8.31 -10.44 9.56
CA VAL A 62 8.31 -10.87 10.98
C VAL A 62 9.04 -12.21 11.17
N GLY A 63 9.32 -12.93 10.08
CA GLY A 63 9.92 -14.25 10.09
C GLY A 63 8.92 -15.31 9.61
N ALA A 64 9.09 -15.73 8.36
CA ALA A 64 8.17 -16.60 7.63
C ALA A 64 7.80 -17.90 8.39
N ARG A 65 8.75 -18.52 9.09
CA ARG A 65 8.52 -19.77 9.84
C ARG A 65 7.49 -19.63 10.96
N ARG A 66 7.36 -18.46 11.59
CA ARG A 66 6.40 -18.22 12.68
C ARG A 66 4.99 -17.88 12.17
N LYS A 67 4.85 -17.59 10.87
CA LYS A 67 3.63 -17.06 10.25
C LYS A 67 3.25 -17.81 8.97
N MET A 68 3.54 -19.11 8.90
CA MET A 68 3.25 -19.95 7.73
C MET A 68 1.77 -19.88 7.31
N ARG A 69 0.83 -19.93 8.25
CA ARG A 69 -0.61 -19.78 7.96
C ARG A 69 -0.95 -18.45 7.27
N GLN A 70 -0.31 -17.35 7.68
CA GLN A 70 -0.51 -16.03 7.08
C GLN A 70 0.07 -15.96 5.67
N ILE A 71 1.20 -16.63 5.42
CA ILE A 71 1.77 -16.75 4.06
C ILE A 71 0.83 -17.53 3.17
N LEU A 72 0.32 -18.69 3.62
CA LEU A 72 -0.60 -19.49 2.83
C LEU A 72 -1.87 -18.71 2.47
N VAL A 73 -2.54 -18.12 3.48
CA VAL A 73 -3.74 -17.30 3.25
C VAL A 73 -3.42 -16.11 2.34
N GLY A 74 -2.33 -15.40 2.60
CA GLY A 74 -1.93 -14.23 1.81
C GLY A 74 -1.65 -14.59 0.35
N SER A 75 -0.91 -15.67 0.10
CA SER A 75 -0.61 -16.16 -1.25
C SER A 75 -1.88 -16.64 -1.97
N SER A 76 -2.78 -17.35 -1.28
CA SER A 76 -4.06 -17.75 -1.85
C SER A 76 -4.89 -16.55 -2.28
N LEU A 77 -4.98 -15.51 -1.44
CA LEU A 77 -5.69 -14.27 -1.80
C LEU A 77 -5.00 -13.53 -2.97
N ALA A 78 -3.67 -13.42 -2.92
CA ALA A 78 -2.88 -12.72 -3.95
C ALA A 78 -2.98 -13.37 -5.34
N ILE A 79 -3.28 -14.67 -5.40
CA ILE A 79 -3.38 -15.42 -6.66
C ILE A 79 -4.84 -15.60 -7.07
N LEU A 80 -5.67 -16.16 -6.18
CA LEU A 80 -7.04 -16.56 -6.54
C LEU A 80 -7.96 -15.36 -6.75
N ALA A 81 -7.77 -14.25 -6.01
CA ALA A 81 -8.66 -13.11 -6.14
C ALA A 81 -8.48 -12.39 -7.49
N PRO A 82 -7.25 -12.07 -7.96
CA PRO A 82 -7.05 -11.56 -9.32
C PRO A 82 -7.52 -12.52 -10.43
N LEU A 83 -7.35 -13.83 -10.25
CA LEU A 83 -7.91 -14.82 -11.19
C LEU A 83 -9.44 -14.80 -11.21
N GLY A 84 -10.07 -14.65 -10.05
CA GLY A 84 -11.52 -14.44 -9.95
C GLY A 84 -11.96 -13.16 -10.65
N ALA A 85 -11.18 -12.08 -10.57
CA ALA A 85 -11.50 -10.85 -11.30
C ALA A 85 -11.46 -11.07 -12.82
N LEU A 86 -10.48 -11.81 -13.34
CA LEU A 86 -10.46 -12.19 -14.76
C LEU A 86 -11.64 -13.07 -15.16
N TYR A 87 -12.05 -13.98 -14.27
CA TYR A 87 -13.26 -14.79 -14.49
C TYR A 87 -14.53 -13.94 -14.58
N LEU A 88 -14.55 -12.76 -13.96
CA LEU A 88 -15.60 -11.75 -14.06
C LEU A 88 -15.34 -10.71 -15.17
N ASP A 89 -14.58 -11.10 -16.20
CA ASP A 89 -14.24 -10.28 -17.38
C ASP A 89 -13.53 -8.95 -17.03
N ALA A 90 -12.73 -8.91 -15.97
CA ALA A 90 -11.87 -7.76 -15.72
C ALA A 90 -10.81 -7.58 -16.81
N LYS A 91 -10.54 -6.31 -17.14
CA LYS A 91 -9.52 -5.88 -18.11
C LYS A 91 -8.12 -6.37 -17.72
N PRO A 92 -7.44 -7.22 -18.51
CA PRO A 92 -6.14 -7.81 -18.13
C PRO A 92 -5.03 -6.78 -17.90
N GLU A 93 -5.19 -5.55 -18.39
CA GLU A 93 -4.31 -4.41 -18.18
C GLU A 93 -4.05 -4.12 -16.70
N PHE A 94 -4.98 -4.50 -15.81
CA PHE A 94 -4.77 -4.37 -14.37
C PHE A 94 -3.53 -5.17 -13.93
N PHE A 95 -3.24 -6.35 -14.51
CA PHE A 95 -2.05 -7.13 -14.18
C PHE A 95 -0.76 -6.42 -14.56
N ILE A 96 -0.74 -5.75 -15.71
CA ILE A 96 0.42 -4.98 -16.17
C ILE A 96 0.73 -3.89 -15.14
N VAL A 97 -0.30 -3.16 -14.71
CA VAL A 97 -0.14 -2.11 -13.70
C VAL A 97 0.22 -2.69 -12.33
N ALA A 98 -0.36 -3.82 -11.91
CA ALA A 98 0.01 -4.50 -10.67
C ALA A 98 1.49 -4.92 -10.68
N ALA A 99 1.99 -5.45 -11.80
CA ALA A 99 3.39 -5.86 -11.94
C ALA A 99 4.36 -4.68 -11.77
N LEU A 100 3.94 -3.46 -12.16
CA LEU A 100 4.75 -2.26 -11.94
C LEU A 100 4.97 -1.96 -10.45
N ALA A 101 4.16 -2.49 -9.52
CA ALA A 101 4.40 -2.35 -8.08
C ALA A 101 5.67 -3.07 -7.60
N VAL A 102 6.15 -4.07 -8.35
CA VAL A 102 7.36 -4.84 -8.01
C VAL A 102 8.61 -3.95 -8.05
N VAL A 103 8.70 -3.06 -9.04
CA VAL A 103 9.84 -2.16 -9.21
C VAL A 103 10.05 -1.28 -7.96
N PRO A 104 9.08 -0.42 -7.55
CA PRO A 104 9.24 0.36 -6.34
C PRO A 104 9.37 -0.51 -5.09
N ALA A 105 8.71 -1.67 -4.99
CA ALA A 105 8.89 -2.55 -3.83
C ALA A 105 10.34 -3.02 -3.68
N VAL A 106 10.95 -3.52 -4.75
CA VAL A 106 12.35 -3.98 -4.76
C VAL A 106 13.32 -2.81 -4.56
N THR A 107 13.08 -1.68 -5.23
CA THR A 107 13.89 -0.46 -5.06
C THR A 107 13.83 0.04 -3.62
N ALA A 108 12.65 0.06 -2.98
CA ALA A 108 12.51 0.45 -1.59
C ALA A 108 13.31 -0.47 -0.67
N ILE A 109 13.25 -1.80 -0.87
CA ILE A 109 14.05 -2.78 -0.09
C ILE A 109 15.55 -2.51 -0.28
N GLY A 110 15.99 -2.26 -1.52
CA GLY A 110 17.38 -1.91 -1.81
C GLY A 110 17.83 -0.65 -1.06
N LEU A 111 17.04 0.42 -1.14
CA LEU A 111 17.30 1.69 -0.45
C LEU A 111 17.30 1.54 1.08
N GLN A 112 16.38 0.74 1.63
CA GLN A 112 16.35 0.46 3.07
C GLN A 112 17.64 -0.21 3.54
N LYS A 113 18.19 -1.13 2.74
CA LYS A 113 19.45 -1.83 3.04
C LYS A 113 20.69 -0.94 2.89
N THR A 114 20.69 0.00 1.95
CA THR A 114 21.88 0.82 1.64
C THR A 114 21.98 2.09 2.48
N ILE A 115 20.88 2.81 2.66
CA ILE A 115 20.87 4.15 3.28
C ILE A 115 19.91 4.24 4.48
N GLY A 116 19.35 3.11 4.90
CA GLY A 116 18.59 2.99 6.13
C GLY A 116 17.08 3.12 5.94
N PHE A 117 16.36 2.52 6.88
CA PHE A 117 14.92 2.35 6.85
C PHE A 117 14.13 3.68 6.88
N LEU A 118 14.63 4.67 7.62
CA LEU A 118 14.01 5.99 7.75
C LEU A 118 14.46 6.98 6.67
N SER A 119 15.20 6.53 5.66
CA SER A 119 15.62 7.42 4.57
C SER A 119 14.41 7.88 3.77
N ARG A 120 14.37 9.18 3.44
CA ARG A 120 13.28 9.76 2.64
C ARG A 120 13.00 8.99 1.35
N PRO A 121 14.01 8.66 0.51
CA PRO A 121 13.75 7.95 -0.75
C PRO A 121 13.19 6.53 -0.52
N ALA A 122 13.65 5.79 0.49
CA ALA A 122 13.11 4.46 0.80
C ALA A 122 11.61 4.52 1.15
N LEU A 123 11.22 5.53 1.94
CA LEU A 123 9.82 5.72 2.34
C LEU A 123 8.94 6.13 1.15
N VAL A 124 9.37 7.11 0.35
CA VAL A 124 8.60 7.59 -0.81
C VAL A 124 8.39 6.48 -1.84
N VAL A 125 9.43 5.70 -2.12
CA VAL A 125 9.36 4.58 -3.06
C VAL A 125 8.54 3.42 -2.47
N GLY A 126 8.65 3.16 -1.17
CA GLY A 126 7.80 2.18 -0.47
C GLY A 126 6.32 2.54 -0.53
N VAL A 127 5.98 3.84 -0.37
CA VAL A 127 4.61 4.32 -0.55
C VAL A 127 4.14 4.11 -1.98
N ALA A 128 4.97 4.40 -2.99
CA ALA A 128 4.62 4.15 -4.39
C ALA A 128 4.18 2.70 -4.64
N ALA A 129 4.91 1.72 -4.09
CA ALA A 129 4.58 0.30 -4.21
C ALA A 129 3.19 -0.06 -3.64
N ILE A 130 2.73 0.68 -2.63
CA ILE A 130 1.39 0.51 -2.04
C ILE A 130 0.33 1.21 -2.89
N VAL A 131 0.61 2.44 -3.34
CA VAL A 131 -0.36 3.27 -4.06
C VAL A 131 -0.72 2.68 -5.43
N VAL A 132 0.14 1.86 -6.03
CA VAL A 132 -0.20 1.11 -7.26
C VAL A 132 -1.48 0.27 -7.12
N ALA A 133 -1.88 -0.11 -5.90
CA ALA A 133 -3.18 -0.76 -5.69
C ALA A 133 -4.36 0.08 -6.20
N ALA A 134 -4.30 1.41 -6.10
CA ALA A 134 -5.38 2.29 -6.55
C ALA A 134 -5.66 2.22 -8.07
N PRO A 135 -4.68 2.51 -8.96
CA PRO A 135 -4.90 2.38 -10.40
C PRO A 135 -5.23 0.95 -10.81
N THR A 136 -4.61 -0.07 -10.20
CA THR A 136 -4.91 -1.47 -10.54
C THR A 136 -6.38 -1.81 -10.25
N VAL A 137 -6.87 -1.45 -9.06
CA VAL A 137 -8.25 -1.72 -8.66
C VAL A 137 -9.24 -0.95 -9.55
N ALA A 138 -8.94 0.31 -9.89
CA ALA A 138 -9.77 1.11 -10.79
C ALA A 138 -9.87 0.49 -12.19
N ILE A 139 -8.75 0.04 -12.78
CA ILE A 139 -8.72 -0.62 -14.09
C ILE A 139 -9.53 -1.92 -14.07
N ALA A 140 -9.39 -2.72 -13.01
CA ALA A 140 -10.18 -3.93 -12.83
C ALA A 140 -11.68 -3.64 -12.74
N GLY A 141 -12.05 -2.50 -12.13
CA GLY A 141 -13.41 -1.98 -12.13
C GLY A 141 -13.89 -1.44 -13.48
N GLY A 142 -13.02 -1.34 -14.49
CA GLY A 142 -13.36 -0.93 -15.86
C GLY A 142 -12.84 0.45 -16.28
N ILE A 143 -12.28 1.22 -15.35
CA ILE A 143 -11.79 2.58 -15.59
C ILE A 143 -10.61 2.58 -16.58
N SER A 144 -10.49 3.64 -17.38
CA SER A 144 -9.40 3.76 -18.34
C SER A 144 -8.04 3.86 -17.64
N VAL A 145 -6.98 3.40 -18.33
CA VAL A 145 -5.61 3.46 -17.81
C VAL A 145 -5.22 4.91 -17.49
N GLY A 146 -5.57 5.88 -18.35
CA GLY A 146 -5.25 7.30 -18.13
C GLY A 146 -5.85 7.87 -16.84
N ARG A 147 -7.15 7.67 -16.60
CA ARG A 147 -7.81 8.13 -15.35
C ARG A 147 -7.27 7.40 -14.13
N SER A 148 -6.94 6.13 -14.27
CA SER A 148 -6.33 5.33 -13.20
C SER A 148 -4.92 5.82 -12.85
N LEU A 149 -4.08 6.16 -13.84
CA LEU A 149 -2.77 6.74 -13.61
C LEU A 149 -2.85 8.14 -12.97
N LEU A 150 -3.89 8.92 -13.30
CA LEU A 150 -4.16 10.18 -12.60
C LEU A 150 -4.49 9.95 -11.12
N LEU A 151 -5.28 8.91 -10.80
CA LEU A 151 -5.53 8.50 -9.40
C LEU A 151 -4.21 8.20 -8.67
N PHE A 152 -3.29 7.47 -9.29
CA PHE A 152 -1.95 7.25 -8.73
C PHE A 152 -1.19 8.58 -8.51
N ALA A 153 -1.18 9.46 -9.50
CA ALA A 153 -0.48 10.74 -9.46
C ALA A 153 -1.01 11.68 -8.37
N LEU A 154 -2.29 11.58 -8.02
CA LEU A 154 -2.92 12.38 -6.96
C LEU A 154 -2.71 11.80 -5.55
N LEU A 155 -2.65 10.47 -5.42
CA LEU A 155 -2.49 9.81 -4.12
C LEU A 155 -1.02 9.69 -3.69
N TRP A 156 -0.12 9.36 -4.62
CA TRP A 156 1.28 9.04 -4.28
C TRP A 156 2.03 10.21 -3.62
N PRO A 157 2.00 11.45 -4.16
CA PRO A 157 2.69 12.58 -3.54
C PRO A 157 2.14 12.89 -2.15
N PHE A 158 0.82 12.79 -1.98
CA PHE A 158 0.15 13.08 -0.71
C PHE A 158 0.51 12.06 0.38
N PHE A 159 0.38 10.76 0.09
CA PHE A 159 0.77 9.71 1.05
C PHE A 159 2.27 9.72 1.32
N SER A 160 3.10 10.07 0.33
CA SER A 160 4.53 10.26 0.52
C SER A 160 4.81 11.40 1.50
N TRP A 161 4.17 12.56 1.31
CA TRP A 161 4.30 13.72 2.20
C TRP A 161 3.85 13.39 3.62
N GLN A 162 2.70 12.72 3.80
CA GLN A 162 2.24 12.28 5.12
C GLN A 162 3.25 11.36 5.81
N THR A 163 3.74 10.36 5.09
CA THR A 163 4.74 9.41 5.61
C THR A 163 6.02 10.12 6.05
N LEU A 164 6.50 11.08 5.25
CA LEU A 164 7.68 11.87 5.59
C LEU A 164 7.46 12.77 6.81
N ARG A 165 6.27 13.37 6.95
CA ARG A 165 5.93 14.21 8.11
C ARG A 165 5.95 13.42 9.42
N VAL A 166 5.54 12.16 9.38
CA VAL A 166 5.56 11.31 10.58
C VAL A 166 6.91 10.64 10.80
N ALA A 167 7.65 10.33 9.74
CA ALA A 167 9.02 9.87 9.88
C ALA A 167 9.95 10.97 10.44
N ALA A 168 9.68 12.26 10.21
CA ALA A 168 10.56 13.34 10.63
C ALA A 168 10.86 13.37 12.15
N PRO A 169 9.86 13.31 13.06
CA PRO A 169 10.10 13.15 14.49
C PRO A 169 10.83 11.86 14.88
N LEU A 170 10.55 10.74 14.21
CA LEU A 170 11.20 9.45 14.49
C LEU A 170 12.68 9.47 14.13
N ARG A 171 13.07 10.24 13.09
CA ARG A 171 14.48 10.42 12.68
C ARG A 171 15.32 11.20 13.69
N ILE A 172 14.70 12.05 14.50
CA ILE A 172 15.38 12.82 15.55
C ILE A 172 15.32 12.12 16.93
N GLY A 173 15.00 10.83 16.96
CA GLY A 173 15.01 10.03 18.18
C GLY A 173 13.78 10.21 19.08
N ALA A 174 12.69 10.81 18.58
CA ALA A 174 11.46 10.92 19.37
C ALA A 174 10.92 9.52 19.70
N THR A 175 10.84 9.21 20.99
CA THR A 175 10.11 8.05 21.49
C THR A 175 8.66 8.45 21.70
N TRP A 176 7.76 7.75 21.03
CA TRP A 176 6.33 7.96 21.21
C TRP A 176 5.76 6.82 22.04
N GLU A 177 5.03 7.17 23.08
CA GLU A 177 4.21 6.20 23.80
C GLU A 177 3.16 5.60 22.87
N ARG A 178 2.75 4.36 23.18
CA ARG A 178 1.82 3.58 22.37
C ARG A 178 0.50 4.30 22.13
N GLU A 179 0.00 5.06 23.11
CA GLU A 179 -1.23 5.83 23.01
C GLU A 179 -1.09 7.02 22.05
N LYS A 180 0.03 7.73 22.11
CA LYS A 180 0.36 8.83 21.19
C LYS A 180 0.56 8.34 19.74
N LEU A 181 1.16 7.15 19.57
CA LEU A 181 1.23 6.47 18.28
C LEU A 181 -0.15 6.14 17.72
N ARG A 182 -1.05 5.62 18.58
CA ARG A 182 -2.42 5.26 18.18
C ARG A 182 -3.25 6.48 17.79
N SER A 183 -3.25 7.54 18.59
CA SER A 183 -4.00 8.76 18.29
C SER A 183 -3.49 9.45 17.03
N ARG A 184 -2.16 9.49 16.84
CA ARG A 184 -1.57 10.01 15.61
C ARG A 184 -1.90 9.13 14.40
N GLY A 185 -1.81 7.81 14.52
CA GLY A 185 -2.20 6.87 13.47
C GLY A 185 -3.66 7.06 13.03
N LEU A 186 -4.60 7.19 13.98
CA LEU A 186 -6.02 7.46 13.68
C LEU A 186 -6.23 8.79 12.98
N ARG A 187 -5.53 9.84 13.42
CA ARG A 187 -5.62 11.16 12.77
C ARG A 187 -5.16 11.09 11.33
N GLU A 188 -4.00 10.49 11.08
CA GLU A 188 -3.44 10.38 9.74
C GLU A 188 -4.29 9.46 8.85
N ALA A 189 -4.91 8.42 9.43
CA ALA A 189 -5.95 7.61 8.79
C ALA A 189 -7.12 8.45 8.30
N GLY A 190 -7.66 9.30 9.19
CA GLY A 190 -8.77 10.19 8.86
C GLY A 190 -8.40 11.18 7.74
N VAL A 191 -7.19 11.75 7.80
CA VAL A 191 -6.71 12.66 6.75
C VAL A 191 -6.52 11.92 5.41
N ALA A 192 -5.96 10.70 5.43
CA ALA A 192 -5.83 9.87 4.24
C ALA A 192 -7.21 9.52 3.64
N ALA A 193 -8.19 9.16 4.48
CA ALA A 193 -9.54 8.86 4.04
C ALA A 193 -10.23 10.07 3.40
N VAL A 194 -10.11 11.25 4.01
CA VAL A 194 -10.67 12.51 3.47
C VAL A 194 -10.03 12.85 2.11
N TRP A 195 -8.71 12.71 1.99
CA TRP A 195 -8.02 12.94 0.72
C TRP A 195 -8.44 11.93 -0.35
N THR A 196 -8.50 10.64 -0.01
CA THR A 196 -9.00 9.59 -0.88
C THR A 196 -10.41 9.90 -1.39
N LEU A 197 -11.31 10.33 -0.51
CA LEU A 197 -12.66 10.71 -0.89
C LEU A 197 -12.66 11.92 -1.83
N ALA A 198 -11.88 12.97 -1.51
CA ALA A 198 -11.79 14.16 -2.33
C ALA A 198 -11.24 13.87 -3.73
N VAL A 199 -10.21 13.02 -3.83
CA VAL A 199 -9.65 12.58 -5.11
C VAL A 199 -10.65 11.73 -5.89
N ALA A 200 -11.35 10.80 -5.21
CA ALA A 200 -12.38 10.00 -5.86
C ALA A 200 -13.49 10.91 -6.43
N VAL A 201 -14.02 11.84 -5.64
CA VAL A 201 -15.04 12.82 -6.09
C VAL A 201 -14.53 13.65 -7.26
N LEU A 202 -13.30 14.16 -7.19
CA LEU A 202 -12.68 14.93 -8.27
C LEU A 202 -12.66 14.14 -9.59
N LEU A 203 -12.33 12.85 -9.54
CA LEU A 203 -12.29 12.00 -10.72
C LEU A 203 -13.67 11.58 -11.25
N HIS A 204 -14.73 11.69 -10.45
CA HIS A 204 -16.10 11.48 -10.91
C HIS A 204 -16.64 12.70 -11.67
N ILE A 205 -16.20 13.91 -11.29
CA ILE A 205 -16.66 15.16 -11.92
C ILE A 205 -15.84 15.58 -13.15
N THR A 206 -14.79 14.83 -13.51
CA THR A 206 -13.90 15.07 -14.67
C THR A 206 -13.94 13.91 -15.67
#